data_AF-A0A1L7X1P3-F1
#
_entry.id   AF-A0A1L7X1P3-F1
#
_cell.length_a   1.000
_cell.length_b   1.000
_cell.length_c   1.000
_cell.angle_alpha   90.00
_cell.angle_beta   90.00
_cell.angle_gamma   90.00
#
_symmetry.space_group_name_H-M   'P 1'
#
loop_
_entity.id
_entity.type
_entity.pdbx_description
1 polymer ?
#
loop_
_entity_poly.entity_id
_entity_poly.type
_entity_poly.pdbx_seq_one_letter_code
_entity_poly.pdbx_strand_id
1 'polypeptide(L)'
;MADANINHQDARDYWQGIDADVNGMLGGFPYISKVDLQGKTVDIVEPISKFSDALKNKPVIGVIYNVGLESWSPPSSTKYDLIWNQWCLGHLTDAQLIEYLKKCGKALKERGMVVVKENLSTRGEDIFDELDSSVTRCDEKLRDIFEKAGLRIKKTEIQKGLPKELYPVRIYALVPKV
;
A
#
# COMPACT_ATOMS: atom_id res chain seq x y z
N MET A 1 2.71 -21.05 1.99
CA MET A 1 2.20 -19.88 1.24
C MET A 1 3.28 -18.82 1.28
N ALA A 2 3.49 -18.04 0.21
CA ALA A 2 4.61 -17.08 0.13
C ALA A 2 4.61 -16.08 1.30
N ASP A 3 3.43 -15.67 1.76
CA ASP A 3 3.24 -14.73 2.86
C ASP A 3 3.62 -15.28 4.24
N ALA A 4 3.80 -16.59 4.38
CA ALA A 4 4.28 -17.20 5.62
C ALA A 4 5.74 -16.83 5.93
N ASN A 5 6.49 -16.33 4.95
CA ASN A 5 7.88 -15.91 5.11
C ASN A 5 8.02 -14.42 5.46
N ILE A 6 6.91 -13.65 5.48
CA ILE A 6 6.96 -12.23 5.82
C ILE A 6 7.42 -12.05 7.26
N ASN A 7 8.47 -11.25 7.43
CA ASN A 7 8.98 -10.81 8.72
C ASN A 7 9.01 -9.28 8.75
N HIS A 8 8.15 -8.71 9.59
CA HIS A 8 8.01 -7.26 9.73
C HIS A 8 9.28 -6.57 10.25
N GLN A 9 10.13 -7.28 11.01
CA GLN A 9 11.39 -6.69 11.46
C GLN A 9 12.40 -6.61 10.31
N ASP A 10 12.52 -7.66 9.51
CA ASP A 10 13.45 -7.69 8.38
C ASP A 10 13.07 -6.61 7.34
N ALA A 11 11.78 -6.45 7.06
CA ALA A 11 11.28 -5.36 6.20
C ALA A 11 11.65 -3.97 6.77
N ARG A 12 11.47 -3.77 8.08
CA ARG A 12 11.82 -2.50 8.73
C ARG A 12 13.32 -2.23 8.67
N ASP A 13 14.14 -3.23 8.94
CA ASP A 13 15.60 -3.10 8.93
C ASP A 13 16.10 -2.76 7.52
N TYR A 14 15.55 -3.40 6.49
CA TYR A 14 15.82 -3.06 5.09
C TYR A 14 15.50 -1.59 4.80
N TRP A 15 14.25 -1.15 5.04
CA TRP A 15 13.83 0.22 4.73
C TRP A 15 14.54 1.28 5.61
N GLN A 16 14.95 0.91 6.83
CA GLN A 16 15.80 1.74 7.69
C GLN A 16 17.20 1.96 7.09
N GLY A 17 17.66 1.11 6.17
CA GLY A 17 18.89 1.28 5.39
C GLY A 17 18.76 2.13 4.11
N ILE A 18 17.55 2.33 3.59
CA ILE A 18 17.32 3.01 2.29
C ILE A 18 17.28 4.54 2.40
N ASP A 19 17.90 5.28 1.49
CA ASP A 19 17.87 6.75 1.52
C ASP A 19 16.44 7.33 1.44
N ALA A 20 16.19 8.40 2.20
CA ALA A 20 14.91 9.09 2.25
C ALA A 20 14.72 10.06 1.06
N ASP A 21 14.93 9.57 -0.15
CA ASP A 21 14.79 10.31 -1.40
C ASP A 21 14.01 9.53 -2.46
N VAL A 22 13.74 10.16 -3.60
CA VAL A 22 12.96 9.54 -4.68
C VAL A 22 13.66 8.31 -5.28
N ASN A 23 14.99 8.26 -5.23
CA ASN A 23 15.75 7.15 -5.79
C ASN A 23 15.68 5.92 -4.87
N GLY A 24 15.89 6.09 -3.57
CA GLY A 24 15.75 5.04 -2.57
C GLY A 24 14.33 4.47 -2.53
N MET A 25 13.32 5.34 -2.46
CA MET A 25 11.91 4.94 -2.37
C MET A 25 11.40 4.22 -3.64
N LEU A 26 12.05 4.43 -4.80
CA LEU A 26 11.68 3.80 -6.07
C LEU A 26 12.70 2.75 -6.53
N GLY A 27 13.59 2.28 -5.63
CA GLY A 27 14.53 1.20 -5.93
C GLY A 27 15.46 1.48 -7.11
N GLY A 28 15.89 2.74 -7.27
CA GLY A 28 16.77 3.15 -8.38
C GLY A 28 16.06 3.61 -9.65
N PHE A 29 14.73 3.76 -9.63
CA PHE A 29 13.93 4.17 -10.79
C PHE A 29 13.28 5.56 -10.63
N PRO A 30 14.01 6.65 -10.29
CA PRO A 30 13.39 7.94 -9.97
C PRO A 30 12.60 8.57 -11.13
N TYR A 31 12.94 8.21 -12.37
CA TYR A 31 12.29 8.73 -13.59
C TYR A 31 10.86 8.24 -13.81
N ILE A 32 10.39 7.23 -13.05
CA ILE A 32 8.99 6.80 -13.10
C ILE A 32 8.09 7.64 -12.19
N SER A 33 8.68 8.50 -11.35
CA SER A 33 7.95 9.35 -10.41
C SER A 33 7.06 10.35 -11.15
N LYS A 34 5.77 10.33 -10.82
CA LYS A 34 4.77 11.31 -11.24
C LYS A 34 3.88 11.62 -10.04
N VAL A 35 3.22 12.77 -10.07
CA VAL A 35 2.22 13.10 -9.04
C VAL A 35 1.07 12.10 -9.14
N ASP A 36 0.96 11.23 -8.13
CA ASP A 36 -0.10 10.23 -8.03
C ASP A 36 -1.35 10.80 -7.32
N LEU A 37 -1.17 11.68 -6.33
CA LEU A 37 -2.25 12.20 -5.50
C LEU A 37 -2.02 13.66 -5.10
N GLN A 38 -3.12 14.42 -5.03
CA GLN A 38 -3.18 15.71 -4.36
C GLN A 38 -4.39 15.73 -3.44
N GLY A 39 -4.19 16.23 -2.21
CA GLY A 39 -5.24 16.29 -1.19
C GLY A 39 -5.16 17.60 -0.41
N LYS A 40 -6.28 18.02 0.17
CA LYS A 40 -6.33 19.20 1.07
C LYS A 40 -5.64 18.90 2.41
N THR A 41 -5.87 17.70 2.94
CA THR A 41 -5.27 17.18 4.16
C THR A 41 -4.98 15.69 3.93
N VAL A 42 -3.78 15.26 4.28
CA VAL A 42 -3.30 13.88 4.08
C VAL A 42 -2.72 13.38 5.38
N ASP A 43 -3.37 12.40 5.98
CA ASP A 43 -2.81 11.62 7.07
C ASP A 43 -1.89 10.53 6.50
N ILE A 44 -0.78 10.26 7.18
CA ILE A 44 0.27 9.36 6.72
C ILE A 44 0.38 8.18 7.68
N VAL A 45 0.54 6.97 7.14
CA VAL A 45 0.93 5.78 7.90
C VAL A 45 2.27 5.32 7.36
N GLU A 46 3.31 5.41 8.17
CA GLU A 46 4.70 5.15 7.74
C GLU A 46 5.49 4.62 8.93
N PRO A 47 5.88 3.33 8.96
CA PRO A 47 6.62 2.76 10.08
C PRO A 47 8.05 3.31 10.22
N ILE A 48 8.65 3.85 9.16
CA ILE A 48 10.04 4.31 9.14
C ILE A 48 10.11 5.81 9.40
N SER A 49 10.59 6.18 10.59
CA SER A 49 10.54 7.58 11.07
C SER A 49 11.28 8.55 10.16
N LYS A 50 12.44 8.19 9.61
CA LYS A 50 13.17 9.08 8.69
C LYS A 50 12.36 9.44 7.44
N PHE A 51 11.48 8.57 6.96
CA PHE A 51 10.62 8.85 5.81
C PHE A 51 9.47 9.77 6.20
N SER A 52 8.86 9.52 7.36
CA SER A 52 7.77 10.36 7.88
C SER A 52 8.27 11.74 8.32
N ASP A 53 9.50 11.85 8.81
CA ASP A 53 10.18 13.09 9.18
C ASP A 53 10.33 14.05 8.00
N ALA A 54 10.61 13.53 6.80
CA ALA A 54 10.70 14.32 5.57
C ALA A 54 9.35 14.94 5.14
N LEU A 55 8.24 14.51 5.75
CA LEU A 55 6.89 15.03 5.50
C LEU A 55 6.42 16.03 6.55
N LYS A 56 7.10 16.09 7.71
CA LYS A 56 6.72 16.99 8.80
C LYS A 56 6.70 18.45 8.32
N ASN A 57 5.74 19.21 8.85
CA ASN A 57 5.53 20.64 8.57
C ASN A 57 5.12 20.99 7.13
N LYS A 58 4.89 20.01 6.25
CA LYS A 58 4.31 20.30 4.92
C LYS A 58 2.84 20.72 5.08
N PRO A 59 2.36 21.78 4.39
CA PRO A 59 1.05 22.38 4.65
C PRO A 59 -0.16 21.44 4.56
N VAL A 60 -0.06 20.39 3.75
CA VAL A 60 -1.16 19.43 3.52
C VAL A 60 -1.12 18.22 4.44
N ILE A 61 -0.07 18.05 5.25
CA ILE A 61 0.10 16.87 6.08
C ILE A 61 -0.68 17.05 7.38
N GLY A 62 -1.55 16.08 7.67
CA GLY A 62 -2.31 15.98 8.91
C GLY A 62 -1.59 15.11 9.94
N VAL A 63 -2.25 14.07 10.40
CA VAL A 63 -1.70 13.12 11.38
C VAL A 63 -0.70 12.19 10.72
N ILE A 64 0.47 12.05 11.35
CA ILE A 64 1.45 11.01 10.98
C ILE A 64 1.36 9.89 12.01
N TYR A 65 0.94 8.71 11.56
CA TYR A 65 0.95 7.47 12.32
C TYR A 65 2.26 6.72 12.05
N ASN A 66 3.21 6.81 12.98
CA ASN A 66 4.50 6.13 12.85
C ASN A 66 4.42 4.64 13.25
N VAL A 67 3.58 3.88 12.56
CA VAL A 67 3.29 2.46 12.82
C VAL A 67 3.22 1.69 11.51
N GLY A 68 3.41 0.36 11.57
CA GLY A 68 3.13 -0.51 10.43
C GLY A 68 1.63 -0.60 10.14
N LEU A 69 1.28 -0.93 8.89
CA LEU A 69 -0.11 -1.03 8.44
C LEU A 69 -0.89 -2.10 9.22
N GLU A 70 -0.24 -3.18 9.64
CA GLU A 70 -0.80 -4.24 10.49
C GLU A 70 -1.27 -3.69 11.86
N SER A 71 -0.57 -2.67 12.35
CA SER A 71 -0.81 -2.04 13.65
C SER A 71 -1.68 -0.78 13.55
N TRP A 72 -1.96 -0.28 12.33
CA TRP A 72 -2.72 0.95 12.15
C TRP A 72 -4.19 0.79 12.56
N SER A 73 -4.69 1.78 13.28
CA SER A 73 -6.10 1.93 13.64
C SER A 73 -6.40 3.40 13.92
N PRO A 74 -7.10 4.12 13.02
CA PRO A 74 -7.46 5.51 13.27
C PRO A 74 -8.62 5.58 14.29
N PRO A 75 -8.86 6.75 14.93
CA PRO A 75 -10.07 6.98 15.70
C PRO A 75 -11.34 6.63 14.90
N SER A 76 -12.37 6.11 15.57
CA SER A 76 -13.62 5.69 14.90
C SER A 76 -14.38 6.84 14.23
N SER A 77 -14.15 8.07 14.69
CA SER A 77 -14.67 9.32 14.12
C SER A 77 -13.95 9.73 12.83
N THR A 78 -12.75 9.22 12.57
CA THR A 78 -11.98 9.55 11.36
C THR A 78 -12.63 8.93 10.13
N LYS A 79 -12.87 9.76 9.11
CA LYS A 79 -13.44 9.35 7.83
C LYS A 79 -12.68 9.97 6.66
N TYR A 80 -12.27 9.15 5.71
CA TYR A 80 -11.51 9.54 4.53
C TYR A 80 -12.37 9.50 3.27
N ASP A 81 -12.18 10.48 2.39
CA ASP A 81 -12.71 10.45 1.02
C ASP A 81 -11.94 9.43 0.16
N LEU A 82 -10.66 9.26 0.44
CA LEU A 82 -9.74 8.38 -0.27
C LEU A 82 -8.71 7.80 0.70
N ILE A 83 -8.48 6.49 0.63
CA ILE A 83 -7.33 5.82 1.28
C ILE A 83 -6.48 5.24 0.16
N TRP A 84 -5.23 5.71 0.03
CA TRP A 84 -4.34 5.33 -1.06
C TRP A 84 -3.21 4.43 -0.55
N ASN A 85 -3.09 3.25 -1.14
CA ASN A 85 -2.04 2.26 -0.86
C ASN A 85 -1.22 2.03 -2.11
N GLN A 86 0.09 2.24 -2.02
CA GLN A 86 0.99 2.08 -3.15
C GLN A 86 2.27 1.41 -2.69
N TRP A 87 2.57 0.24 -3.27
CA TRP A 87 3.80 -0.52 -3.02
C TRP A 87 4.11 -0.71 -1.52
N CYS A 88 3.09 -1.07 -0.74
CA CYS A 88 3.22 -1.25 0.70
C CYS A 88 2.43 -2.45 1.22
N LEU A 89 1.51 -3.02 0.43
CA LEU A 89 0.64 -4.11 0.87
C LEU A 89 1.33 -5.47 0.74
N GLY A 90 2.42 -5.54 -0.02
CA GLY A 90 3.31 -6.70 -0.07
C GLY A 90 3.92 -7.07 1.28
N HIS A 91 4.07 -6.11 2.20
CA HIS A 91 4.62 -6.34 3.54
C HIS A 91 3.61 -6.88 4.57
N LEU A 92 2.35 -7.08 4.19
CA LEU A 92 1.34 -7.67 5.07
C LEU A 92 1.13 -9.14 4.70
N THR A 93 0.93 -10.01 5.70
CA THR A 93 0.38 -11.36 5.43
C THR A 93 -1.03 -11.27 4.86
N ASP A 94 -1.55 -12.33 4.24
CA ASP A 94 -2.90 -12.34 3.68
C ASP A 94 -3.96 -12.03 4.76
N ALA A 95 -3.79 -12.59 5.96
CA ALA A 95 -4.67 -12.35 7.10
C ALA A 95 -4.61 -10.88 7.57
N GLN A 96 -3.41 -10.32 7.69
CA GLN A 96 -3.23 -8.92 8.08
C GLN A 96 -3.78 -7.96 7.03
N LEU A 97 -3.59 -8.25 5.74
CA LEU A 97 -4.09 -7.43 4.65
C LEU A 97 -5.62 -7.41 4.62
N ILE A 98 -6.28 -8.55 4.84
CA ILE A 98 -7.75 -8.60 4.97
C ILE A 98 -8.23 -7.72 6.13
N GLU A 99 -7.63 -7.83 7.32
CA GLU A 99 -8.02 -7.02 8.48
C GLU A 99 -7.74 -5.53 8.29
N TYR A 100 -6.60 -5.18 7.69
CA TYR A 100 -6.26 -3.81 7.30
C TYR A 100 -7.29 -3.22 6.33
N LEU A 101 -7.66 -3.95 5.28
CA LEU A 101 -8.64 -3.48 4.30
C LEU A 101 -10.06 -3.37 4.89
N LYS A 102 -10.44 -4.24 5.83
CA LYS A 102 -11.69 -4.08 6.60
C LYS A 102 -11.68 -2.78 7.41
N LYS A 103 -10.57 -2.46 8.08
CA LYS A 103 -10.42 -1.17 8.81
C LYS A 103 -10.53 0.01 7.83
N CYS A 104 -9.88 -0.08 6.67
CA CYS A 104 -9.97 0.95 5.63
C CYS A 104 -11.42 1.18 5.19
N GLY A 105 -12.16 0.12 4.86
CA GLY A 105 -13.57 0.21 4.47
C GLY A 105 -14.44 0.90 5.53
N LYS A 106 -14.22 0.62 6.81
CA LYS A 106 -14.91 1.30 7.94
C LYS A 106 -14.53 2.76 8.09
N ALA A 107 -13.31 3.14 7.69
CA ALA A 107 -12.79 4.50 7.75
C ALA A 107 -13.15 5.35 6.53
N LEU A 108 -13.96 4.87 5.59
CA LEU A 108 -14.41 5.69 4.46
C LEU A 108 -15.62 6.56 4.80
N LYS A 109 -15.68 7.76 4.21
CA LYS A 109 -16.92 8.53 4.07
C LYS A 109 -17.87 7.85 3.07
N GLU A 110 -19.11 8.34 3.03
CA GLU A 110 -20.03 8.00 1.95
C GLU A 110 -19.37 8.28 0.59
N ARG A 111 -19.43 7.32 -0.33
CA ARG A 111 -18.80 7.37 -1.67
C ARG A 111 -17.27 7.41 -1.66
N GLY A 112 -16.63 7.29 -0.50
CA GLY A 112 -15.18 7.17 -0.39
C GLY A 112 -14.65 5.89 -1.03
N MET A 113 -13.36 5.85 -1.32
CA MET A 113 -12.71 4.71 -1.99
C MET A 113 -11.40 4.32 -1.31
N VAL A 114 -11.10 3.03 -1.33
CA VAL A 114 -9.73 2.54 -1.10
C VAL A 114 -9.10 2.30 -2.46
N VAL A 115 -7.90 2.83 -2.67
CA VAL A 115 -7.10 2.54 -3.86
C VAL A 115 -5.94 1.64 -3.47
N VAL A 116 -5.75 0.58 -4.24
CA VAL A 116 -4.60 -0.31 -4.19
C VAL A 116 -3.86 -0.18 -5.51
N LYS A 117 -2.61 0.28 -5.47
CA LYS A 117 -1.70 0.35 -6.62
C LYS A 117 -0.50 -0.52 -6.31
N GLU A 118 -0.46 -1.72 -6.89
CA GLU A 118 0.55 -2.72 -6.52
C GLU A 118 1.16 -3.46 -7.70
N ASN A 119 2.36 -4.00 -7.47
CA ASN A 119 3.01 -4.97 -8.35
C ASN A 119 2.17 -6.24 -8.44
N LEU A 120 2.13 -6.85 -9.63
CA LEU A 120 1.48 -8.14 -9.86
C LEU A 120 2.49 -9.20 -10.27
N SER A 121 2.37 -10.37 -9.63
CA SER A 121 3.08 -11.56 -10.09
C SER A 121 2.49 -12.02 -11.41
N THR A 122 3.37 -12.31 -12.36
CA THR A 122 3.02 -12.90 -13.67
C THR A 122 3.44 -14.36 -13.78
N ARG A 123 3.88 -14.98 -12.66
CA ARG A 123 4.39 -16.36 -12.64
C ARG A 123 3.33 -17.41 -12.32
N GLY A 124 2.07 -16.99 -12.11
CA GLY A 124 0.98 -17.87 -11.71
C GLY A 124 0.99 -18.25 -10.22
N GLU A 125 1.94 -17.72 -9.45
CA GLU A 125 2.08 -17.92 -8.01
C GLU A 125 2.49 -16.62 -7.31
N ASP A 126 2.19 -16.50 -6.02
CA ASP A 126 2.69 -15.41 -5.18
C ASP A 126 4.20 -15.58 -4.95
N ILE A 127 4.96 -14.49 -5.08
CA ILE A 127 6.43 -14.50 -5.01
C ILE A 127 6.86 -13.76 -3.75
N PHE A 128 7.63 -14.42 -2.89
CA PHE A 128 8.30 -13.78 -1.77
C PHE A 128 9.63 -13.18 -2.22
N ASP A 129 9.91 -11.95 -1.81
CA ASP A 129 11.19 -11.27 -1.95
C ASP A 129 11.90 -11.26 -0.59
N GLU A 130 13.06 -11.91 -0.53
CA GLU A 130 13.88 -12.01 0.68
C GLU A 130 14.60 -10.69 1.00
N LEU A 131 14.75 -9.77 0.03
CA LEU A 131 15.51 -8.53 0.20
C LEU A 131 14.79 -7.54 1.12
N ASP A 132 13.50 -7.34 0.89
CA ASP A 132 12.67 -6.39 1.65
C ASP A 132 11.56 -7.07 2.46
N SER A 133 11.57 -8.40 2.51
CA SER A 133 10.57 -9.24 3.19
C SER A 133 9.13 -8.87 2.77
N SER A 134 8.88 -8.94 1.46
CA SER A 134 7.58 -8.63 0.85
C SER A 134 7.07 -9.75 -0.04
N VAL A 135 5.77 -9.74 -0.33
CA VAL A 135 5.14 -10.66 -1.28
C VAL A 135 4.52 -9.90 -2.44
N THR A 136 4.94 -10.24 -3.65
CA THR A 136 4.28 -9.85 -4.90
C THR A 136 3.21 -10.89 -5.24
N ARG A 137 1.94 -10.50 -5.15
CA ARG A 137 0.78 -11.41 -5.30
C ARG A 137 0.26 -11.49 -6.73
N CYS A 138 -0.42 -12.59 -7.06
CA CYS A 138 -1.23 -12.70 -8.28
C CYS A 138 -2.51 -11.83 -8.21
N ASP A 139 -3.08 -11.48 -9.38
CA ASP A 139 -4.32 -10.72 -9.47
C ASP A 139 -5.49 -11.46 -8.81
N GLU A 140 -5.57 -12.77 -9.03
CA GLU A 140 -6.61 -13.64 -8.45
C GLU A 140 -6.56 -13.61 -6.92
N LYS A 141 -5.35 -13.63 -6.34
CA LYS A 141 -5.14 -13.57 -4.89
C LYS A 141 -5.61 -12.22 -4.33
N LEU A 142 -5.23 -11.11 -4.95
CA LEU A 142 -5.67 -9.78 -4.52
C LEU A 142 -7.19 -9.63 -4.58
N ARG A 143 -7.83 -10.14 -5.64
CA ARG A 143 -9.29 -10.13 -5.78
C ARG A 143 -9.99 -10.91 -4.67
N ASP A 144 -9.50 -12.10 -4.34
CA ASP A 144 -10.00 -12.92 -3.23
C ASP A 144 -9.83 -12.22 -1.87
N ILE A 145 -8.69 -11.56 -1.65
CA ILE A 145 -8.46 -10.75 -0.45
C ILE A 145 -9.47 -9.59 -0.34
N PHE A 146 -9.72 -8.87 -1.44
CA PHE A 146 -10.69 -7.77 -1.46
C PHE A 146 -12.10 -8.26 -1.14
N GLU A 147 -12.48 -9.40 -1.72
CA GLU A 147 -13.76 -10.08 -1.46
C GLU A 147 -13.90 -10.41 0.03
N LYS A 148 -12.90 -11.07 0.62
CA LYS A 148 -12.86 -11.44 2.04
C LYS A 148 -12.84 -10.24 2.98
N ALA A 149 -12.32 -9.10 2.52
CA ALA A 149 -12.35 -7.85 3.26
C ALA A 149 -13.71 -7.12 3.18
N GLY A 150 -14.70 -7.67 2.46
CA GLY A 150 -16.00 -7.03 2.28
C GLY A 150 -15.96 -5.84 1.31
N LEU A 151 -14.98 -5.82 0.41
CA LEU A 151 -14.80 -4.79 -0.61
C LEU A 151 -15.11 -5.37 -1.99
N ARG A 152 -15.51 -4.50 -2.92
CA ARG A 152 -15.68 -4.84 -4.34
C ARG A 152 -14.90 -3.87 -5.21
N ILE A 153 -14.43 -4.35 -6.35
CA ILE A 153 -13.75 -3.52 -7.35
C ILE A 153 -14.80 -2.67 -8.07
N LYS A 154 -14.64 -1.34 -7.99
CA LYS A 154 -15.42 -0.38 -8.77
C LYS A 154 -14.78 -0.10 -10.13
N LYS A 155 -13.44 -0.04 -10.17
CA LYS A 155 -12.65 0.12 -11.40
C LYS A 155 -11.27 -0.50 -11.18
N THR A 156 -10.66 -1.00 -12.25
CA THR A 156 -9.26 -1.41 -12.24
C THR A 156 -8.57 -1.08 -13.56
N GLU A 157 -7.28 -0.81 -13.52
CA GLU A 157 -6.47 -0.44 -14.67
C GLU A 157 -5.02 -0.92 -14.51
N ILE A 158 -4.39 -1.40 -15.58
CA ILE A 158 -2.95 -1.67 -15.62
C ILE A 158 -2.22 -0.36 -15.92
N GLN A 159 -1.22 -0.02 -15.10
CA GLN A 159 -0.36 1.13 -15.35
C GLN A 159 0.43 0.96 -16.65
N LYS A 160 0.32 1.95 -17.53
CA LYS A 160 1.04 1.97 -18.81
C LYS A 160 2.36 2.73 -18.67
N GLY A 161 3.31 2.41 -19.54
CA GLY A 161 4.58 3.14 -19.68
C GLY A 161 5.65 2.77 -18.65
N LEU A 162 5.49 1.65 -17.94
CA LEU A 162 6.57 1.09 -17.13
C LEU A 162 7.58 0.33 -18.00
N PRO A 163 8.87 0.30 -17.61
CA PRO A 163 9.88 -0.57 -18.22
C PRO A 163 9.45 -2.04 -18.21
N LYS A 164 9.89 -2.82 -19.21
CA LYS A 164 9.44 -4.22 -19.41
C LYS A 164 10.05 -5.19 -18.40
N GLU A 165 11.15 -4.80 -17.78
CA GLU A 165 11.88 -5.53 -16.75
C GLU A 165 11.22 -5.44 -15.37
N LEU A 166 10.28 -4.50 -15.16
CA LEU A 166 9.54 -4.37 -13.91
C LEU A 166 8.26 -5.21 -13.94
N TYR A 167 7.78 -5.58 -12.75
CA TYR A 167 6.45 -6.16 -12.62
C TYR A 167 5.38 -5.21 -13.18
N PRO A 168 4.33 -5.74 -13.85
CA PRO A 168 3.18 -4.93 -14.18
C PRO A 168 2.54 -4.41 -12.89
N VAL A 169 2.19 -3.12 -12.89
CA VAL A 169 1.49 -2.48 -11.76
C VAL A 169 0.02 -2.38 -12.10
N ARG A 170 -0.85 -2.79 -11.18
CA ARG A 170 -2.30 -2.65 -11.31
C ARG A 170 -2.85 -1.73 -10.24
N ILE A 171 -3.78 -0.88 -10.66
CA ILE A 171 -4.56 0.01 -9.81
C ILE A 171 -5.96 -0.59 -9.66
N TYR A 172 -6.44 -0.68 -8.42
CA TYR A 172 -7.80 -1.10 -8.07
C TYR A 172 -8.45 -0.01 -7.24
N ALA A 173 -9.58 0.51 -7.72
CA ALA A 173 -10.47 1.35 -6.93
C ALA A 173 -11.53 0.45 -6.29
N LEU A 174 -11.48 0.36 -4.97
CA LEU A 174 -12.33 -0.50 -4.13
C LEU A 174 -13.36 0.34 -3.38
N VAL A 175 -14.56 -0.22 -3.22
CA VAL A 175 -15.64 0.32 -2.40
C VAL A 175 -16.25 -0.77 -1.52
N PRO A 176 -16.86 -0.44 -0.38
CA PRO A 176 -17.58 -1.41 0.43
C PRO A 176 -18.65 -2.16 -0.37
N LYS A 177 -18.83 -3.45 -0.06
CA LYS A 177 -20.02 -4.20 -0.46
C LYS A 177 -21.21 -3.68 0.34
N VAL A 178 -22.29 -3.37 -0.37
CA VAL A 178 -23.59 -3.03 0.22
C VAL A 178 -24.25 -4.33 0.67
#